data_AF-A0AAV9S1J3-F1
#
_entry.id   AF-A0AAV9S1J3-F1
#
_cell.length_a   1.000
_cell.length_b   1.000
_cell.length_c   1.000
_cell.angle_alpha   90.00
_cell.angle_beta   90.00
_cell.angle_gamma   90.00
#
_symmetry.space_group_name_H-M   'P 1'
#
loop_
_entity.id
_entity.type
_entity.pdbx_description
1 polymer ?
#
loop_
_entity_poly.entity_id
_entity_poly.type
_entity_poly.pdbx_seq_one_letter_code
_entity_poly.pdbx_strand_id
1 'polypeptide(L)'
;PSVCEDNIRLLFTVLERSTLPVVRANTIIALGDLTVRFPNILEPWTQNLYARLSDEVPSVRQTAVTVLTQLVLKDVLKVKGQVSEVAVLLIDPEPHISSLALNFFNELATKDNAIYNLLPDIISRLSDPERGMSSEDFNTIMKQLFSYITKERQTESLVEKLCQRFRTAKTERQWCDLAMSLSLLSMCERGFKRLQECWECYSDKLTEPGVYQPLLSITAKLRRGAKPQFKAQVDDFEKRLTAVHTRGLENVESPEMDENQRNEGSTEKTSTCTPLPTRGRQKSRRDAVMTESETPKVTTPISRMSRRARLRN
;
A
#
# COMPACT_ATOMS: atom_id res chain seq x y z
N PRO A 1 -2.35 -28.45 28.54
CA PRO A 1 -2.30 -28.15 27.09
C PRO A 1 -3.67 -28.29 26.42
N SER A 2 -4.26 -29.49 26.42
CA SER A 2 -5.58 -29.80 25.83
C SER A 2 -6.66 -28.73 26.09
N VAL A 3 -6.95 -28.42 27.36
CA VAL A 3 -7.96 -27.39 27.72
C VAL A 3 -7.73 -26.04 27.03
N CYS A 4 -6.47 -25.63 26.81
CA CYS A 4 -6.15 -24.40 26.06
C CYS A 4 -6.45 -24.60 24.57
N GLU A 5 -5.97 -25.69 23.98
CA GLU A 5 -6.14 -26.03 22.56
C GLU A 5 -7.63 -26.14 22.17
N ASP A 6 -8.42 -26.83 22.99
CA ASP A 6 -9.86 -27.05 22.80
C ASP A 6 -10.67 -25.73 22.88
N ASN A 7 -10.23 -24.78 23.72
CA ASN A 7 -11.01 -23.57 24.04
C ASN A 7 -10.43 -22.27 23.47
N ILE A 8 -9.25 -22.27 22.84
CA ILE A 8 -8.60 -21.03 22.38
C ILE A 8 -9.47 -20.24 21.40
N ARG A 9 -10.20 -20.96 20.53
CA ARG A 9 -11.16 -20.39 19.57
C ARG A 9 -12.27 -19.59 20.26
N LEU A 10 -12.74 -20.07 21.41
CA LEU A 10 -13.78 -19.40 22.20
C LEU A 10 -13.24 -18.11 22.81
N LEU A 11 -12.02 -18.10 23.35
CA LEU A 11 -11.40 -16.89 23.90
C LEU A 11 -11.22 -15.81 22.83
N PHE A 12 -10.75 -16.16 21.63
CA PHE A 12 -10.67 -15.18 20.54
C PHE A 12 -12.04 -14.72 20.05
N THR A 13 -13.06 -15.59 20.04
CA THR A 13 -14.44 -15.20 19.75
C THR A 13 -14.99 -14.21 20.78
N VAL A 14 -14.69 -14.41 22.07
CA VAL A 14 -15.04 -13.47 23.15
C VAL A 14 -14.30 -12.15 22.98
N LEU A 15 -13.00 -12.19 22.66
CA LEU A 15 -12.18 -11.00 22.42
C LEU A 15 -12.66 -10.17 21.21
N GLU A 16 -13.25 -10.81 20.21
CA GLU A 16 -13.77 -10.17 19.00
C GLU A 16 -15.20 -9.67 19.14
N ARG A 17 -16.08 -10.44 19.80
CA ARG A 17 -17.52 -10.19 19.80
C ARG A 17 -18.08 -9.61 21.10
N SER A 18 -17.28 -9.52 22.17
CA SER A 18 -17.73 -8.91 23.42
C SER A 18 -17.88 -7.40 23.28
N THR A 19 -19.10 -6.90 23.49
CA THR A 19 -19.39 -5.45 23.59
C THR A 19 -18.82 -4.82 24.86
N LEU A 20 -18.47 -5.62 25.89
CA LEU A 20 -17.95 -5.13 27.17
C LEU A 20 -16.42 -4.94 27.10
N PRO A 21 -15.91 -3.70 27.23
CA PRO A 21 -14.46 -3.43 27.13
C PRO A 21 -13.64 -4.12 28.21
N VAL A 22 -14.18 -4.21 29.43
CA VAL A 22 -13.54 -4.92 30.56
C VAL A 22 -13.33 -6.41 30.23
N VAL A 23 -14.29 -7.04 29.55
CA VAL A 23 -14.16 -8.45 29.12
C VAL A 23 -13.08 -8.56 28.04
N ARG A 24 -13.03 -7.65 27.06
CA ARG A 24 -11.97 -7.62 26.03
C ARG A 24 -10.59 -7.46 26.69
N ALA A 25 -10.41 -6.46 27.55
CA ALA A 25 -9.17 -6.21 28.29
C ALA A 25 -8.71 -7.42 29.13
N ASN A 26 -9.60 -8.00 29.94
CA ASN A 26 -9.27 -9.19 30.74
C ASN A 26 -8.94 -10.40 29.86
N THR A 27 -9.58 -10.53 28.71
CA THR A 27 -9.28 -11.60 27.74
C THR A 27 -7.90 -11.41 27.10
N ILE A 28 -7.49 -10.17 26.80
CA ILE A 28 -6.13 -9.84 26.32
C ILE A 28 -5.06 -10.27 27.35
N ILE A 29 -5.29 -9.96 28.63
CA ILE A 29 -4.37 -10.35 29.72
C ILE A 29 -4.26 -11.87 29.79
N ALA A 30 -5.38 -12.59 29.85
CA ALA A 30 -5.41 -14.04 29.90
C ALA A 30 -4.75 -14.70 28.67
N LEU A 31 -4.98 -14.15 27.47
CA LEU A 31 -4.30 -14.61 26.24
C LEU A 31 -2.80 -14.32 26.27
N GLY A 32 -2.37 -13.22 26.89
CA GLY A 32 -0.95 -12.93 27.14
C GLY A 32 -0.28 -14.02 27.99
N ASP A 33 -0.87 -14.34 29.14
CA ASP A 33 -0.36 -15.40 30.03
C ASP A 33 -0.34 -16.77 29.34
N LEU A 34 -1.38 -17.08 28.55
CA LEU A 34 -1.43 -18.30 27.73
C LEU A 34 -0.38 -18.30 26.61
N THR A 35 -0.03 -17.15 26.03
CA THR A 35 1.03 -17.03 25.02
C THR A 35 2.40 -17.34 25.62
N VAL A 36 2.68 -16.89 26.86
CA VAL A 36 3.91 -17.25 27.59
C VAL A 36 3.97 -18.75 27.87
N ARG A 37 2.84 -19.37 28.23
CA ARG A 37 2.80 -20.78 28.66
C ARG A 37 2.70 -21.80 27.52
N PHE A 38 2.05 -21.42 26.41
CA PHE A 38 1.74 -22.30 25.28
C PHE A 38 1.95 -21.58 23.92
N PRO A 39 3.15 -21.03 23.62
CA PRO A 39 3.37 -20.16 22.46
C PRO A 39 2.98 -20.82 21.13
N ASN A 40 3.26 -22.11 20.95
CA ASN A 40 2.93 -22.85 19.72
C ASN A 40 1.41 -22.98 19.46
N ILE A 41 0.58 -22.95 20.52
CA ILE A 41 -0.90 -22.96 20.38
C ILE A 41 -1.40 -21.57 19.98
N LEU A 42 -0.73 -20.51 20.46
CA LEU A 42 -1.10 -19.12 20.26
C LEU A 42 -0.54 -18.50 18.97
N GLU A 43 0.56 -19.03 18.42
CA GLU A 43 1.23 -18.49 17.22
C GLU A 43 0.25 -18.21 16.05
N PRO A 44 -0.69 -19.12 15.67
CA PRO A 44 -1.65 -18.85 14.60
C PRO A 44 -2.64 -17.71 14.88
N TRP A 45 -2.86 -17.37 16.15
CA TRP A 45 -3.85 -16.38 16.60
C TRP A 45 -3.23 -15.02 16.92
N THR A 46 -1.90 -14.89 16.81
CA THR A 46 -1.16 -13.67 17.19
C THR A 46 -1.73 -12.41 16.51
N GLN A 47 -2.18 -12.53 15.26
CA GLN A 47 -2.78 -11.42 14.51
C GLN A 47 -4.05 -10.86 15.19
N ASN A 48 -4.89 -11.73 15.77
CA ASN A 48 -6.10 -11.32 16.48
C ASN A 48 -5.78 -10.54 17.77
N LEU A 49 -4.62 -10.78 18.38
CA LEU A 49 -4.15 -10.01 19.54
C LEU A 49 -3.65 -8.62 19.12
N TYR A 50 -2.87 -8.50 18.03
CA TYR A 50 -2.48 -7.20 17.47
C TYR A 50 -3.68 -6.39 16.96
N ALA A 51 -4.74 -7.04 16.46
CA ALA A 51 -5.99 -6.38 16.06
C ALA A 51 -6.76 -5.71 17.22
N ARG A 52 -6.28 -5.79 18.47
CA ARG A 52 -6.78 -5.02 19.63
C ARG A 52 -6.01 -3.74 19.91
N LEU A 53 -4.91 -3.50 19.22
CA LEU A 53 -4.25 -2.19 19.20
C LEU A 53 -5.13 -1.15 18.49
N SER A 54 -6.06 -1.57 17.63
CA SER A 54 -7.03 -0.70 16.95
C SER A 54 -8.44 -0.77 17.56
N ASP A 55 -8.57 -1.16 18.83
CA ASP A 55 -9.86 -1.21 19.53
C ASP A 55 -10.46 0.20 19.73
N GLU A 56 -11.77 0.33 19.58
CA GLU A 56 -12.51 1.58 19.75
C GLU A 56 -12.27 2.21 21.16
N VAL A 57 -12.11 1.39 22.20
CA VAL A 57 -11.99 1.86 23.59
C VAL A 57 -10.52 2.00 24.00
N PRO A 58 -10.07 3.20 24.46
CA PRO A 58 -8.68 3.45 24.86
C PRO A 58 -8.13 2.46 25.89
N SER A 59 -8.91 2.07 26.90
CA SER A 59 -8.45 1.12 27.93
C SER A 59 -8.15 -0.28 27.37
N VAL A 60 -8.82 -0.70 26.29
CA VAL A 60 -8.52 -1.98 25.62
C VAL A 60 -7.25 -1.86 24.79
N ARG A 61 -7.06 -0.75 24.04
CA ARG A 61 -5.81 -0.46 23.33
C ARG A 61 -4.61 -0.38 24.28
N GLN A 62 -4.75 0.32 25.40
CA GLN A 62 -3.75 0.42 26.47
C GLN A 62 -3.37 -0.97 27.03
N THR A 63 -4.36 -1.83 27.26
CA THR A 63 -4.13 -3.22 27.70
C THR A 63 -3.41 -4.02 26.61
N ALA A 64 -3.83 -3.91 25.35
CA ALA A 64 -3.21 -4.57 24.20
C ALA A 64 -1.72 -4.20 24.05
N VAL A 65 -1.40 -2.91 24.02
CA VAL A 65 -0.01 -2.45 23.86
C VAL A 65 0.86 -2.85 25.05
N THR A 66 0.32 -2.82 26.28
CA THR A 66 1.05 -3.24 27.49
C THR A 66 1.40 -4.72 27.43
N VAL A 67 0.42 -5.59 27.14
CA VAL A 67 0.63 -7.05 27.06
C VAL A 67 1.56 -7.41 25.90
N LEU A 68 1.33 -6.86 24.70
CA LEU A 68 2.18 -7.13 23.53
C LEU A 68 3.62 -6.64 23.73
N THR A 69 3.81 -5.50 24.39
CA THR A 69 5.16 -5.01 24.77
C THR A 69 5.88 -6.04 25.64
N GLN A 70 5.23 -6.57 26.68
CA GLN A 70 5.85 -7.57 27.54
C GLN A 70 6.18 -8.88 26.81
N LEU A 71 5.30 -9.35 25.92
CA LEU A 71 5.51 -10.58 25.14
C LEU A 71 6.67 -10.45 24.14
N VAL A 72 6.79 -9.30 23.49
CA VAL A 72 7.86 -8.99 22.53
C VAL A 72 9.21 -8.78 23.22
N LEU A 73 9.24 -8.01 24.31
CA LEU A 73 10.51 -7.72 24.99
C LEU A 73 11.10 -8.97 25.65
N LYS A 74 10.25 -9.88 26.15
CA LYS A 74 10.65 -11.20 26.68
C LYS A 74 10.95 -12.26 25.61
N ASP A 75 10.96 -11.90 24.32
CA ASP A 75 11.22 -12.78 23.16
C ASP A 75 10.27 -14.00 23.05
N VAL A 76 9.10 -13.95 23.71
CA VAL A 76 8.03 -14.96 23.61
C VAL A 76 7.32 -14.85 22.26
N LEU A 77 7.09 -13.62 21.80
CA LEU A 77 6.38 -13.31 20.57
C LEU A 77 7.36 -12.76 19.53
N LYS A 78 7.48 -13.44 18.38
CA LYS A 78 8.35 -13.01 17.28
C LYS A 78 7.74 -11.85 16.50
N VAL A 79 8.47 -10.75 16.53
CA VAL A 79 8.14 -9.47 15.90
C VAL A 79 8.21 -9.58 14.36
N LYS A 80 7.09 -9.90 13.71
CA LYS A 80 6.97 -9.99 12.23
C LYS A 80 5.61 -9.53 11.74
N GLY A 81 5.56 -8.68 10.71
CA GLY A 81 4.33 -8.43 9.94
C GLY A 81 3.15 -7.87 10.71
N GLN A 82 3.34 -7.37 11.95
CA GLN A 82 2.27 -6.89 12.83
C GLN A 82 2.67 -5.61 13.61
N VAL A 83 3.95 -5.20 13.58
CA VAL A 83 4.48 -4.04 14.33
C VAL A 83 3.90 -2.70 13.89
N SER A 84 3.45 -2.59 12.64
CA SER A 84 2.76 -1.39 12.15
C SER A 84 1.57 -1.02 13.02
N GLU A 85 0.90 -1.99 13.64
CA GLU A 85 -0.24 -1.71 14.51
C GLU A 85 0.22 -1.03 15.81
N VAL A 86 1.42 -1.34 16.31
CA VAL A 86 2.06 -0.59 17.40
C VAL A 86 2.62 0.75 16.90
N ALA A 87 3.07 0.82 15.64
CA ALA A 87 3.53 2.07 15.03
C ALA A 87 2.40 3.10 14.87
N VAL A 88 1.17 2.67 14.58
CA VAL A 88 -0.01 3.56 14.53
C VAL A 88 -0.34 4.13 15.92
N LEU A 89 -0.06 3.41 17.00
CA LEU A 89 -0.25 3.97 18.34
C LEU A 89 0.67 5.16 18.66
N LEU A 90 1.74 5.41 17.89
CA LEU A 90 2.56 6.63 18.04
C LEU A 90 1.76 7.93 17.78
N ILE A 91 0.61 7.83 17.12
CA ILE A 91 -0.34 8.92 16.88
C ILE A 91 -1.71 8.67 17.55
N ASP A 92 -1.78 7.80 18.57
CA ASP A 92 -3.03 7.58 19.31
C ASP A 92 -3.52 8.90 19.94
N PRO A 93 -4.83 9.23 19.81
CA PRO A 93 -5.39 10.44 20.43
C PRO A 93 -5.28 10.47 21.95
N GLU A 94 -5.08 9.33 22.62
CA GLU A 94 -4.81 9.25 24.06
C GLU A 94 -3.29 9.36 24.32
N PRO A 95 -2.77 10.46 24.92
CA PRO A 95 -1.34 10.69 25.09
C PRO A 95 -0.63 9.61 25.91
N HIS A 96 -1.34 8.92 26.81
CA HIS A 96 -0.76 7.80 27.55
C HIS A 96 -0.47 6.59 26.65
N ILE A 97 -1.32 6.32 25.65
CA ILE A 97 -1.14 5.17 24.74
C ILE A 97 0.00 5.43 23.75
N SER A 98 0.12 6.65 23.22
CA SER A 98 1.25 7.03 22.39
C SER A 98 2.58 7.05 23.16
N SER A 99 2.56 7.39 24.45
CA SER A 99 3.72 7.20 25.35
C SER A 99 4.10 5.71 25.52
N LEU A 100 3.13 4.80 25.68
CA LEU A 100 3.40 3.36 25.75
C LEU A 100 4.00 2.82 24.44
N ALA A 101 3.48 3.25 23.29
CA ALA A 101 4.01 2.90 21.97
C ALA A 101 5.43 3.44 21.77
N LEU A 102 5.70 4.69 22.19
CA LEU A 102 7.04 5.27 22.16
C LEU A 102 8.03 4.46 23.03
N ASN A 103 7.62 4.07 24.24
CA ASN A 103 8.42 3.23 25.12
C ASN A 103 8.70 1.85 24.52
N PHE A 104 7.73 1.23 23.86
CA PHE A 104 7.93 -0.01 23.11
C PHE A 104 9.05 0.12 22.07
N PHE A 105 9.05 1.21 21.27
CA PHE A 105 10.11 1.42 20.29
C PHE A 105 11.46 1.82 20.91
N ASN A 106 11.48 2.57 22.02
CA ASN A 106 12.71 2.86 22.77
C ASN A 106 13.38 1.55 23.25
N GLU A 107 12.61 0.67 23.88
CA GLU A 107 13.10 -0.65 24.33
C GLU A 107 13.53 -1.52 23.15
N LEU A 108 12.75 -1.54 22.06
CA LEU A 108 13.09 -2.31 20.86
C LEU A 108 14.34 -1.77 20.15
N ALA A 109 14.65 -0.47 20.24
CA ALA A 109 15.86 0.13 19.70
C ALA A 109 17.15 -0.35 20.40
N THR A 110 17.03 -0.86 21.65
CA THR A 110 18.17 -1.47 22.36
C THR A 110 18.59 -2.83 21.75
N LYS A 111 17.66 -3.54 21.07
CA LYS A 111 17.95 -4.81 20.38
C LYS A 111 18.60 -4.53 19.02
N ASP A 112 19.79 -5.06 18.77
CA ASP A 112 20.60 -4.67 17.62
C ASP A 112 19.90 -4.90 16.27
N ASN A 113 19.86 -3.85 15.45
CA ASN A 113 19.21 -3.77 14.15
C ASN A 113 17.69 -4.11 14.13
N ALA A 114 17.01 -4.20 15.27
CA ALA A 114 15.60 -4.61 15.32
C ALA A 114 14.69 -3.67 14.51
N ILE A 115 14.70 -2.37 14.80
CA ILE A 115 13.88 -1.37 14.08
C ILE A 115 14.27 -1.29 12.60
N TYR A 116 15.57 -1.29 12.28
CA TYR A 116 16.08 -1.31 10.91
C TYR A 116 15.50 -2.47 10.06
N ASN A 117 15.36 -3.67 10.65
CA ASN A 117 14.82 -4.83 9.96
C ASN A 117 13.29 -4.76 9.78
N LEU A 118 12.59 -4.00 10.63
CA LEU A 118 11.13 -3.86 10.61
C LEU A 118 10.65 -2.71 9.72
N LEU A 119 11.45 -1.65 9.58
CA LEU A 119 11.12 -0.45 8.80
C LEU A 119 10.52 -0.74 7.41
N PRO A 120 11.10 -1.63 6.57
CA PRO A 120 10.49 -1.94 5.27
C PRO A 120 9.09 -2.53 5.40
N ASP A 121 8.88 -3.52 6.28
CA ASP A 121 7.56 -4.12 6.51
C ASP A 121 6.53 -3.10 7.01
N ILE A 122 6.93 -2.25 7.95
CA ILE A 122 6.07 -1.16 8.47
C ILE A 122 5.66 -0.23 7.33
N ILE A 123 6.60 0.26 6.51
CA ILE A 123 6.31 1.15 5.39
C ILE A 123 5.26 0.54 4.46
N SER A 124 5.47 -0.68 3.96
CA SER A 124 4.48 -1.27 3.02
C SER A 124 3.11 -1.54 3.62
N ARG A 125 2.99 -1.77 4.93
CA ARG A 125 1.69 -2.00 5.60
C ARG A 125 1.04 -0.74 6.16
N LEU A 126 1.75 0.41 6.15
CA LEU A 126 1.17 1.72 6.41
C LEU A 126 0.81 2.46 5.11
N SER A 127 1.56 2.24 4.03
CA SER A 127 1.31 2.76 2.67
C SER A 127 0.32 1.93 1.85
N ASP A 128 -0.38 0.97 2.46
CA ASP A 128 -1.44 0.22 1.79
C ASP A 128 -2.67 1.13 1.60
N PRO A 129 -3.15 1.38 0.36
CA PRO A 129 -4.34 2.20 0.12
C PRO A 129 -5.57 1.72 0.88
N GLU A 130 -5.74 0.40 1.05
CA GLU A 130 -6.87 -0.20 1.77
C GLU A 130 -6.88 0.14 3.26
N ARG A 131 -5.75 0.61 3.82
CA ARG A 131 -5.65 1.09 5.20
C ARG A 131 -6.25 2.49 5.40
N GLY A 132 -6.30 3.31 4.35
CA GLY A 132 -6.84 4.68 4.43
C GLY A 132 -6.05 5.67 5.30
N MET A 133 -4.79 5.38 5.64
CA MET A 133 -3.93 6.27 6.46
C MET A 133 -3.61 7.57 5.72
N SER A 134 -3.68 8.74 6.37
CA SER A 134 -3.27 10.01 5.76
C SER A 134 -1.74 10.10 5.54
N SER A 135 -1.31 10.93 4.60
CA SER A 135 0.13 11.15 4.36
C SER A 135 0.80 11.88 5.54
N GLU A 136 0.06 12.68 6.30
CA GLU A 136 0.57 13.42 7.47
C GLU A 136 0.82 12.49 8.66
N ASP A 137 -0.11 11.56 8.90
CA ASP A 137 0.00 10.50 9.90
C ASP A 137 1.18 9.57 9.60
N PHE A 138 1.26 9.09 8.35
CA PHE A 138 2.39 8.29 7.87
C PHE A 138 3.71 9.01 8.13
N ASN A 139 3.81 10.29 7.74
CA ASN A 139 5.02 11.09 7.93
C ASN A 139 5.39 11.29 9.40
N THR A 140 4.40 11.41 10.29
CA THR A 140 4.63 11.58 11.73
C THR A 140 5.18 10.28 12.34
N ILE A 141 4.57 9.14 12.02
CA ILE A 141 5.05 7.81 12.43
C ILE A 141 6.46 7.56 11.89
N MET A 142 6.69 7.77 10.60
CA MET A 142 7.98 7.48 9.97
C MET A 142 9.10 8.38 10.48
N LYS A 143 8.84 9.68 10.76
CA LYS A 143 9.83 10.57 11.42
C LYS A 143 10.31 9.99 12.75
N GLN A 144 9.38 9.49 13.57
CA GLN A 144 9.74 8.89 14.86
C GLN A 144 10.54 7.59 14.66
N LEU A 145 10.12 6.71 13.75
CA LEU A 145 10.81 5.43 13.53
C LEU A 145 12.20 5.58 12.90
N PHE A 146 12.40 6.56 12.01
CA PHE A 146 13.72 6.85 11.44
C PHE A 146 14.68 7.52 12.44
N SER A 147 14.19 8.13 13.52
CA SER A 147 15.06 8.73 14.55
C SER A 147 16.00 7.71 15.22
N TYR A 148 15.60 6.43 15.26
CA TYR A 148 16.42 5.33 15.78
C TYR A 148 17.52 4.85 14.81
N ILE A 149 17.55 5.34 13.56
CA ILE A 149 18.52 4.93 12.54
C ILE A 149 19.72 5.89 12.56
N THR A 150 20.70 5.54 13.38
CA THR A 150 21.91 6.34 13.62
C THR A 150 23.15 5.82 12.89
N LYS A 151 23.16 4.54 12.45
CA LYS A 151 24.34 3.91 11.82
C LYS A 151 24.35 4.15 10.32
N GLU A 152 25.41 4.75 9.78
CA GLU A 152 25.56 5.04 8.34
C GLU A 152 25.31 3.80 7.44
N ARG A 153 25.81 2.63 7.84
CA ARG A 153 25.61 1.36 7.12
C ARG A 153 24.13 0.91 7.09
N GLN A 154 23.36 1.22 8.14
CA GLN A 154 21.91 0.97 8.13
C GLN A 154 21.22 1.91 7.14
N THR A 155 21.59 3.19 7.13
CA THR A 155 21.09 4.18 6.17
C THR A 155 21.34 3.73 4.73
N GLU A 156 22.59 3.42 4.36
CA GLU A 156 22.98 2.95 3.02
C GLU A 156 22.15 1.72 2.57
N SER A 157 21.98 0.74 3.46
CA SER A 157 21.20 -0.46 3.15
C SER A 157 19.68 -0.22 3.12
N LEU A 158 19.16 0.76 3.88
CA LEU A 158 17.77 1.19 3.77
C LEU A 158 17.53 1.91 2.44
N VAL A 159 18.47 2.73 1.95
CA VAL A 159 18.35 3.35 0.61
C VAL A 159 18.12 2.26 -0.45
N GLU A 160 19.01 1.26 -0.49
CA GLU A 160 18.92 0.16 -1.45
C GLU A 160 17.59 -0.61 -1.33
N LYS A 161 17.19 -0.99 -0.12
CA LYS A 161 15.93 -1.73 0.14
C LYS A 161 14.69 -0.94 -0.25
N LEU A 162 14.66 0.38 0.03
CA LEU A 162 13.52 1.24 -0.29
C LEU A 162 13.47 1.53 -1.80
N CYS A 163 14.61 1.82 -2.44
CA CYS A 163 14.69 1.95 -3.89
C CYS A 163 14.19 0.66 -4.58
N GLN A 164 14.67 -0.52 -4.19
CA GLN A 164 14.21 -1.79 -4.75
C GLN A 164 12.68 -1.98 -4.64
N ARG A 165 12.04 -1.49 -3.55
CA ARG A 165 10.59 -1.60 -3.37
C ARG A 165 9.74 -0.76 -4.32
N PHE A 166 10.27 0.30 -4.94
CA PHE A 166 9.56 1.01 -6.01
C PHE A 166 9.21 0.07 -7.19
N ARG A 167 10.00 -0.98 -7.44
CA ARG A 167 9.71 -1.98 -8.50
C ARG A 167 8.47 -2.84 -8.20
N THR A 168 8.08 -2.95 -6.93
CA THR A 168 6.95 -3.78 -6.47
C THR A 168 5.74 -2.96 -6.01
N ALA A 169 5.92 -1.66 -5.77
CA ALA A 169 4.87 -0.73 -5.41
C ALA A 169 3.97 -0.45 -6.62
N LYS A 170 2.66 -0.54 -6.42
CA LYS A 170 1.66 -0.54 -7.51
C LYS A 170 0.86 0.76 -7.63
N THR A 171 0.93 1.64 -6.63
CA THR A 171 0.13 2.86 -6.57
C THR A 171 1.00 4.08 -6.33
N GLU A 172 0.55 5.22 -6.85
CA GLU A 172 1.18 6.54 -6.65
C GLU A 172 1.46 6.80 -5.17
N ARG A 173 0.47 6.54 -4.29
CA ARG A 173 0.62 6.68 -2.84
C ARG A 173 1.81 5.89 -2.28
N GLN A 174 2.02 4.66 -2.73
CA GLN A 174 3.16 3.85 -2.28
C GLN A 174 4.49 4.42 -2.79
N TRP A 175 4.55 4.99 -3.99
CA TRP A 175 5.74 5.65 -4.51
C TRP A 175 6.06 6.93 -3.73
N CYS A 176 5.06 7.75 -3.45
CA CYS A 176 5.17 8.96 -2.65
C CYS A 176 5.65 8.66 -1.21
N ASP A 177 5.06 7.67 -0.54
CA ASP A 177 5.46 7.26 0.81
C ASP A 177 6.88 6.67 0.85
N LEU A 178 7.30 5.93 -0.17
CA LEU A 178 8.69 5.43 -0.31
C LEU A 178 9.68 6.57 -0.54
N ALA A 179 9.36 7.53 -1.40
CA ALA A 179 10.19 8.72 -1.66
C ALA A 179 10.31 9.60 -0.41
N MET A 180 9.19 9.79 0.28
CA MET A 180 9.14 10.54 1.53
C MET A 180 9.94 9.83 2.63
N SER A 181 9.84 8.50 2.73
CA SER A 181 10.68 7.68 3.63
C SER A 181 12.18 7.80 3.32
N LEU A 182 12.58 7.79 2.04
CA LEU A 182 13.97 8.06 1.64
C LEU A 182 14.44 9.45 2.10
N SER A 183 13.56 10.46 2.06
CA SER A 183 13.89 11.82 2.47
C SER A 183 14.09 11.99 3.99
N LEU A 184 13.54 11.09 4.80
CA LEU A 184 13.66 11.12 6.27
C LEU A 184 14.98 10.51 6.77
N LEU A 185 15.69 9.76 5.92
CA LEU A 185 16.99 9.19 6.24
C LEU A 185 18.08 10.28 6.39
N SER A 186 19.02 10.01 7.28
CA SER A 186 20.25 10.78 7.51
C SER A 186 21.26 10.59 6.37
N MET A 187 20.90 11.05 5.17
CA MET A 187 21.65 10.84 3.94
C MET A 187 23.09 11.41 4.01
N CYS A 188 24.05 10.56 3.64
CA CYS A 188 25.48 10.84 3.56
C CYS A 188 26.00 10.58 2.12
N GLU A 189 27.30 10.81 1.87
CA GLU A 189 27.92 10.53 0.56
C GLU A 189 27.71 9.08 0.09
N ARG A 190 27.76 8.09 1.00
CA ARG A 190 27.52 6.67 0.67
C ARG A 190 26.06 6.38 0.32
N GLY A 191 25.12 6.88 1.14
CA GLY A 191 23.69 6.75 0.89
C GLY A 191 23.27 7.42 -0.42
N PHE A 192 23.84 8.59 -0.73
CA PHE A 192 23.65 9.28 -1.99
C PHE A 192 24.18 8.46 -3.18
N LYS A 193 25.41 7.92 -3.10
CA LYS A 193 25.94 7.05 -4.15
C LYS A 193 25.04 5.84 -4.37
N ARG A 194 24.53 5.21 -3.30
CA ARG A 194 23.61 4.07 -3.40
C ARG A 194 22.27 4.47 -4.01
N LEU A 195 21.75 5.67 -3.75
CA LEU A 195 20.57 6.21 -4.41
C LEU A 195 20.80 6.35 -5.92
N GLN A 196 21.95 6.89 -6.34
CA GLN A 196 22.33 7.00 -7.75
C GLN A 196 22.48 5.62 -8.44
N GLU A 197 23.11 4.65 -7.77
CA GLU A 197 23.24 3.27 -8.26
C GLU A 197 21.87 2.59 -8.45
N CYS A 198 20.85 3.01 -7.70
CA CYS A 198 19.50 2.45 -7.75
C CYS A 198 18.51 3.22 -8.67
N TRP A 199 19.00 4.12 -9.53
CA TRP A 199 18.21 5.00 -10.40
C TRP A 199 17.02 4.30 -11.11
N GLU A 200 17.32 3.18 -11.79
CA GLU A 200 16.38 2.37 -12.58
C GLU A 200 15.20 1.77 -11.78
N CYS A 201 15.17 1.94 -10.45
CA CYS A 201 14.06 1.47 -9.63
C CYS A 201 12.93 2.49 -9.50
N TYR A 202 13.25 3.78 -9.58
CA TYR A 202 12.32 4.88 -9.26
C TYR A 202 12.27 6.00 -10.33
N SER A 203 13.18 6.01 -11.30
CA SER A 203 13.29 7.11 -12.28
C SER A 203 12.06 7.26 -13.18
N ASP A 204 11.40 6.15 -13.49
CA ASP A 204 10.14 6.08 -14.22
C ASP A 204 8.95 6.73 -13.49
N LYS A 205 9.10 6.98 -12.18
CA LYS A 205 8.06 7.53 -11.28
C LYS A 205 8.34 8.98 -10.89
N LEU A 206 9.37 9.61 -11.48
CA LEU A 206 9.75 11.00 -11.23
C LEU A 206 8.78 12.01 -11.86
N THR A 207 7.82 11.57 -12.68
CA THR A 207 6.68 12.37 -13.14
C THR A 207 5.87 12.88 -11.95
N GLU A 208 5.70 12.04 -10.92
CA GLU A 208 4.87 12.33 -9.76
C GLU A 208 5.52 13.37 -8.84
N PRO A 209 4.86 14.53 -8.58
CA PRO A 209 5.39 15.54 -7.68
C PRO A 209 5.69 15.00 -6.28
N GLY A 210 4.89 14.06 -5.79
CA GLY A 210 5.09 13.39 -4.50
C GLY A 210 6.29 12.44 -4.44
N VAL A 211 6.87 12.07 -5.59
CA VAL A 211 8.16 11.33 -5.66
C VAL A 211 9.32 12.30 -5.90
N TYR A 212 9.13 13.28 -6.79
CA TYR A 212 10.14 14.28 -7.14
C TYR A 212 10.52 15.18 -5.94
N GLN A 213 9.54 15.76 -5.24
CA GLN A 213 9.79 16.74 -4.18
C GLN A 213 10.58 16.15 -2.97
N PRO A 214 10.28 14.93 -2.47
CA PRO A 214 11.11 14.32 -1.44
C PRO A 214 12.56 14.08 -1.88
N LEU A 215 12.78 13.63 -3.12
CA LEU A 215 14.13 13.40 -3.66
C LEU A 215 14.91 14.72 -3.85
N LEU A 216 14.24 15.79 -4.28
CA LEU A 216 14.80 17.16 -4.33
C LEU A 216 15.12 17.69 -2.91
N SER A 217 14.36 17.29 -1.89
CA SER A 217 14.69 17.63 -0.51
C SER A 217 15.98 16.93 -0.02
N ILE A 218 16.33 15.76 -0.58
CA ILE A 218 17.58 15.05 -0.27
C ILE A 218 18.78 15.81 -0.83
N THR A 219 18.75 16.25 -2.09
CA THR A 219 19.84 17.05 -2.68
C THR A 219 20.04 18.35 -1.91
N ALA A 220 18.96 19.04 -1.55
CA ALA A 220 19.01 20.25 -0.73
C ALA A 220 19.56 20.04 0.69
N LYS A 221 19.39 18.85 1.29
CA LYS A 221 20.04 18.48 2.56
C LYS A 221 21.52 18.18 2.37
N LEU A 222 21.88 17.36 1.38
CA LEU A 222 23.25 16.94 1.08
C LEU A 222 24.20 18.10 0.74
N ARG A 223 23.70 19.19 0.16
CA ARG A 223 24.51 20.40 -0.10
C ARG A 223 25.02 21.09 1.15
N ARG A 224 24.34 20.96 2.30
CA ARG A 224 24.67 21.71 3.53
C ARG A 224 25.98 21.21 4.11
N GLY A 225 26.99 22.08 4.19
CA GLY A 225 28.33 21.71 4.67
C GLY A 225 29.17 20.87 3.71
N ALA A 226 28.66 20.51 2.53
CA ALA A 226 29.38 19.66 1.58
C ALA A 226 30.60 20.35 0.92
N LYS A 227 31.62 19.52 0.61
CA LYS A 227 32.79 19.90 -0.18
C LYS A 227 32.39 20.28 -1.62
N PRO A 228 33.13 21.19 -2.30
CA PRO A 228 32.77 21.64 -3.66
C PRO A 228 32.61 20.50 -4.68
N GLN A 229 33.49 19.49 -4.64
CA GLN A 229 33.41 18.33 -5.54
C GLN A 229 32.14 17.49 -5.33
N PHE A 230 31.71 17.31 -4.07
CA PHE A 230 30.48 16.57 -3.78
C PHE A 230 29.23 17.38 -4.15
N LYS A 231 29.25 18.70 -3.93
CA LYS A 231 28.17 19.60 -4.40
C LYS A 231 27.95 19.49 -5.91
N ALA A 232 29.02 19.48 -6.70
CA ALA A 232 28.91 19.31 -8.15
C ALA A 232 28.22 17.99 -8.56
N GLN A 233 28.46 16.89 -7.84
CA GLN A 233 27.77 15.60 -8.08
C GLN A 233 26.28 15.66 -7.68
N VAL A 234 25.96 16.33 -6.57
CA VAL A 234 24.58 16.55 -6.12
C VAL A 234 23.82 17.46 -7.09
N ASP A 235 24.46 18.49 -7.64
CA ASP A 235 23.87 19.42 -8.62
C ASP A 235 23.63 18.75 -9.99
N ASP A 236 24.52 17.87 -10.44
CA ASP A 236 24.33 17.07 -11.65
C ASP A 236 23.16 16.08 -11.50
N PHE A 237 23.09 15.39 -10.34
CA PHE A 237 21.98 14.50 -10.02
C PHE A 237 20.65 15.26 -9.91
N GLU A 238 20.63 16.46 -9.34
CA GLU A 238 19.42 17.29 -9.32
C GLU A 238 18.95 17.67 -10.72
N LYS A 239 19.85 18.13 -11.59
CA LYS A 239 19.51 18.39 -13.01
C LYS A 239 18.93 17.15 -13.68
N ARG A 240 19.47 15.96 -13.39
CA ARG A 240 18.94 14.68 -13.90
C ARG A 240 17.55 14.37 -13.36
N LEU A 241 17.26 14.62 -12.08
CA LEU A 241 15.91 14.50 -11.50
C LEU A 241 14.93 15.44 -12.20
N THR A 242 15.26 16.74 -12.28
CA THR A 242 14.40 17.76 -12.89
C THR A 242 14.15 17.47 -14.37
N ALA A 243 15.17 17.06 -15.14
CA ALA A 243 15.03 16.77 -16.56
C ALA A 243 14.10 15.58 -16.86
N VAL A 244 13.96 14.61 -15.94
CA VAL A 244 12.97 13.52 -16.11
C VAL A 244 11.58 13.99 -15.67
N HIS A 245 11.49 14.76 -14.58
CA HIS A 245 10.23 15.33 -14.12
C HIS A 245 9.59 16.22 -15.21
N THR A 246 10.33 17.17 -15.80
CA THR A 246 9.78 18.07 -16.83
C THR A 246 9.42 17.35 -18.12
N ARG A 247 10.27 16.41 -18.60
CA ARG A 247 9.93 15.57 -19.78
C ARG A 247 8.69 14.72 -19.55
N GLY A 248 8.43 14.30 -18.31
CA GLY A 248 7.19 13.62 -17.95
C GLY A 248 5.97 14.51 -18.14
N LEU A 249 6.04 15.74 -17.63
CA LEU A 249 4.97 16.73 -17.71
C LEU A 249 4.72 17.20 -19.16
N GLU A 250 5.76 17.47 -19.93
CA GLU A 250 5.67 17.86 -21.35
C GLU A 250 4.88 16.83 -22.19
N ASN A 251 5.05 15.53 -21.93
CA ASN A 251 4.32 14.46 -22.61
C ASN A 251 2.85 14.29 -22.13
N VAL A 252 2.47 14.88 -20.99
CA VAL A 252 1.11 14.84 -20.43
C VAL A 252 0.32 16.11 -20.79
N GLU A 253 0.99 17.24 -20.99
CA GLU A 253 0.39 18.50 -21.43
C GLU A 253 0.13 18.56 -22.95
N SER A 254 0.71 17.65 -23.75
CA SER A 254 0.61 17.64 -25.22
C SER A 254 -0.35 16.62 -25.88
N PRO A 255 -1.58 16.36 -25.38
CA PRO A 255 -2.59 15.62 -26.14
C PRO A 255 -3.88 16.41 -26.45
N GLU A 256 -3.82 17.72 -26.73
CA GLU A 256 -4.92 18.45 -27.41
C GLU A 256 -4.42 19.76 -28.07
N MET A 257 -5.01 20.13 -29.23
CA MET A 257 -4.70 21.29 -30.08
C MET A 257 -3.39 21.27 -30.89
N ASP A 258 -3.42 20.69 -32.10
CA ASP A 258 -3.59 21.49 -33.35
C ASP A 258 -3.52 20.63 -34.62
N GLU A 259 -4.65 20.44 -35.30
CA GLU A 259 -4.70 20.33 -36.77
C GLU A 259 -5.98 21.00 -37.27
N ASN A 260 -5.95 22.32 -37.47
CA ASN A 260 -6.96 22.98 -38.27
C ASN A 260 -6.44 24.30 -38.87
N GLN A 261 -6.76 24.53 -40.15
CA GLN A 261 -6.38 25.70 -40.98
C GLN A 261 -4.92 25.70 -41.47
N ARG A 262 -4.59 25.94 -42.74
CA ARG A 262 -5.28 26.36 -44.00
C ARG A 262 -4.28 26.03 -45.15
N ASN A 263 -4.56 26.00 -46.46
CA ASN A 263 -5.70 26.03 -47.39
C ASN A 263 -5.07 26.33 -48.80
N GLU A 264 -5.83 26.24 -49.90
CA GLU A 264 -5.44 26.54 -51.30
C GLU A 264 -4.51 25.51 -51.99
N GLY A 265 -4.71 25.11 -53.26
CA GLY A 265 -5.75 25.43 -54.25
C GLY A 265 -5.71 24.48 -55.47
N SER A 266 -6.75 24.51 -56.32
CA SER A 266 -6.94 23.65 -57.51
C SER A 266 -5.86 23.87 -58.61
N THR A 267 -5.63 23.01 -59.63
CA THR A 267 -6.60 22.36 -60.54
C THR A 267 -5.92 21.31 -61.49
N GLU A 268 -6.74 20.55 -62.23
CA GLU A 268 -6.45 19.83 -63.51
C GLU A 268 -6.02 18.34 -63.53
N LYS A 269 -6.19 17.73 -64.73
CA LYS A 269 -6.51 16.31 -64.99
C LYS A 269 -5.53 15.66 -65.96
N THR A 270 -5.30 14.34 -65.85
CA THR A 270 -5.30 13.29 -66.92
C THR A 270 -4.65 12.00 -66.37
N SER A 271 -5.37 10.90 -66.16
CA SER A 271 -5.83 9.86 -67.11
C SER A 271 -4.77 8.86 -67.61
N THR A 272 -4.90 7.59 -67.21
CA THR A 272 -4.80 6.43 -68.13
C THR A 272 -5.51 5.21 -67.53
N CYS A 273 -5.85 4.23 -68.38
CA CYS A 273 -6.95 3.29 -68.15
C CYS A 273 -6.53 1.81 -68.26
N THR A 274 -7.28 0.97 -67.53
CA THR A 274 -7.50 -0.49 -67.57
C THR A 274 -7.03 -1.32 -68.78
N PRO A 275 -6.99 -2.66 -68.60
CA PRO A 275 -7.75 -3.53 -69.52
C PRO A 275 -8.82 -4.41 -68.84
N LEU A 276 -9.98 -4.46 -69.50
CA LEU A 276 -11.14 -5.37 -69.36
C LEU A 276 -11.28 -6.10 -70.72
N PRO A 277 -12.30 -6.96 -71.01
CA PRO A 277 -13.23 -7.72 -70.15
C PRO A 277 -13.37 -9.21 -70.58
N THR A 278 -14.28 -9.97 -69.93
CA THR A 278 -15.10 -10.95 -70.70
C THR A 278 -16.55 -11.00 -70.15
N ARG A 279 -17.50 -11.34 -71.02
CA ARG A 279 -18.96 -11.14 -70.87
C ARG A 279 -19.68 -12.29 -70.13
N GLY A 280 -20.79 -11.94 -69.44
CA GLY A 280 -21.91 -12.82 -69.09
C GLY A 280 -23.17 -11.99 -68.82
N ARG A 281 -24.38 -12.41 -69.25
CA ARG A 281 -25.58 -11.54 -69.35
C ARG A 281 -26.86 -12.28 -68.93
N GLN A 282 -27.88 -11.49 -68.54
CA GLN A 282 -29.32 -11.82 -68.26
C GLN A 282 -29.60 -12.14 -66.78
N LYS A 283 -30.48 -11.46 -66.01
CA LYS A 283 -31.79 -10.76 -66.19
C LYS A 283 -33.02 -11.69 -66.04
N SER A 284 -33.78 -11.60 -64.93
CA SER A 284 -35.28 -11.52 -64.90
C SER A 284 -35.99 -11.83 -63.55
N ARG A 285 -36.52 -10.78 -62.88
CA ARG A 285 -37.87 -10.61 -62.26
C ARG A 285 -38.40 -11.35 -61.00
N ARG A 286 -39.26 -10.57 -60.29
CA ARG A 286 -40.32 -10.84 -59.27
C ARG A 286 -39.83 -10.98 -57.82
N ASP A 287 -40.14 -10.06 -56.91
CA ASP A 287 -41.44 -9.70 -56.25
C ASP A 287 -41.81 -10.73 -55.16
N ALA A 288 -42.19 -10.41 -53.89
CA ALA A 288 -42.24 -9.15 -53.13
C ALA A 288 -42.51 -9.40 -51.60
N VAL A 289 -42.46 -8.33 -50.77
CA VAL A 289 -43.11 -8.14 -49.43
C VAL A 289 -42.57 -8.83 -48.14
N MET A 290 -41.97 -8.01 -47.26
CA MET A 290 -42.19 -7.71 -45.81
C MET A 290 -42.61 -8.78 -44.75
N THR A 291 -41.92 -8.74 -43.59
CA THR A 291 -42.35 -8.82 -42.13
C THR A 291 -43.59 -9.64 -41.71
N GLU A 292 -43.69 -10.31 -40.54
CA GLU A 292 -43.01 -10.16 -39.23
C GLU A 292 -43.15 -11.46 -38.35
N SER A 293 -42.52 -11.49 -37.17
CA SER A 293 -42.76 -12.31 -35.94
C SER A 293 -43.64 -13.59 -35.93
N GLU A 294 -43.14 -14.68 -35.30
CA GLU A 294 -43.73 -15.26 -34.05
C GLU A 294 -42.95 -16.47 -33.46
N THR A 295 -43.19 -16.74 -32.16
CA THR A 295 -42.67 -17.90 -31.39
C THR A 295 -43.61 -19.12 -31.47
N PRO A 296 -43.18 -20.31 -30.97
CA PRO A 296 -44.15 -21.18 -30.27
C PRO A 296 -43.71 -21.68 -28.88
N LYS A 297 -44.71 -21.80 -27.99
CA LYS A 297 -44.70 -22.56 -26.71
C LYS A 297 -45.45 -23.91 -26.88
N VAL A 298 -45.75 -24.60 -25.75
CA VAL A 298 -46.79 -25.65 -25.50
C VAL A 298 -46.19 -27.05 -25.20
N THR A 299 -46.54 -27.84 -24.16
CA THR A 299 -47.31 -27.65 -22.88
C THR A 299 -46.93 -28.71 -21.83
N THR A 300 -47.33 -28.49 -20.57
CA THR A 300 -47.40 -29.46 -19.44
C THR A 300 -48.65 -30.33 -19.43
N PRO A 301 -48.74 -31.33 -18.53
CA PRO A 301 -49.97 -31.46 -17.71
C PRO A 301 -49.72 -31.55 -16.18
N ILE A 302 -50.80 -31.43 -15.41
CA ILE A 302 -50.86 -31.19 -13.95
C ILE A 302 -51.39 -32.42 -13.19
N SER A 303 -50.98 -32.60 -11.93
CA SER A 303 -51.73 -33.36 -10.92
C SER A 303 -51.88 -32.56 -9.62
N ARG A 304 -52.98 -32.76 -8.87
CA ARG A 304 -53.40 -32.01 -7.66
C ARG A 304 -53.54 -32.95 -6.45
N MET A 305 -53.27 -32.44 -5.23
CA MET A 305 -54.15 -32.40 -4.03
C MET A 305 -53.33 -31.91 -2.80
N SER A 306 -53.74 -30.83 -2.08
CA SER A 306 -54.57 -30.80 -0.84
C SER A 306 -54.01 -31.60 0.35
N ARG A 307 -53.99 -31.13 1.62
CA ARG A 307 -54.59 -29.94 2.29
C ARG A 307 -53.98 -29.71 3.70
N ARG A 308 -54.12 -28.48 4.27
CA ARG A 308 -54.36 -28.06 5.69
C ARG A 308 -53.96 -29.03 6.85
N ALA A 309 -53.45 -28.66 8.03
CA ALA A 309 -53.74 -27.53 8.95
C ALA A 309 -52.80 -27.66 10.22
N ARG A 310 -52.81 -26.87 11.33
CA ARG A 310 -53.53 -25.66 11.83
C ARG A 310 -52.75 -25.00 13.01
N LEU A 311 -52.95 -23.68 13.19
CA LEU A 311 -53.06 -22.86 14.43
C LEU A 311 -52.10 -22.99 15.65
N ARG A 312 -51.60 -21.79 16.02
CA ARG A 312 -51.41 -21.19 17.36
C ARG A 312 -51.99 -21.94 18.58
N ASN A 313 -51.24 -21.91 19.68
CA ASN A 313 -51.49 -20.93 20.75
C ASN A 313 -50.23 -20.06 20.95
#